data_AF-A0A1G8BCF5-F1
#
_entry.id   AF-A0A1G8BCF5-F1
#
_cell.length_a   1.000
_cell.length_b   1.000
_cell.length_c   1.000
_cell.angle_alpha   90.00
_cell.angle_beta   90.00
_cell.angle_gamma   90.00
#
_symmetry.space_group_name_H-M   'P 1'
#
loop_
_entity.id
_entity.type
_entity.pdbx_description
1 polymer ?
#
loop_
_entity_poly.entity_id
_entity_poly.type
_entity_poly.pdbx_seq_one_letter_code
_entity_poly.pdbx_strand_id
1 'polypeptide(L)'
;AELYKNRWQVELFFKWLKQHLKIKKFWGTTQNAVRIQIYSAICAYCLVAIVQHDMKLERSTYEVLQILSISLTDKTNLTNLFDKAKFKNDKDRCGSSEPNLFNF
;
A
#
# COMPACT_ATOMS: atom_id res chain seq x y z
N ALA A 1 27.36 8.99 14.13
CA ALA A 1 26.49 9.34 12.99
C ALA A 1 25.43 8.28 12.70
N GLU A 2 25.78 6.99 12.75
CA GLU A 2 24.90 5.87 12.38
C GLU A 2 23.65 5.70 13.26
N LEU A 3 23.78 5.88 14.59
CA LEU A 3 22.63 5.85 15.51
C LEU A 3 21.56 6.90 15.19
N TYR A 4 21.97 8.10 14.76
CA TYR A 4 21.04 9.15 14.35
C TYR A 4 20.33 8.79 13.05
N LYS A 5 21.04 8.19 12.09
CA LYS A 5 20.46 7.68 10.85
C LYS A 5 19.42 6.60 11.14
N ASN A 6 19.72 5.66 12.03
CA ASN A 6 18.79 4.58 12.41
C ASN A 6 17.53 5.11 13.08
N ARG A 7 17.66 6.09 14.00
CA ARG A 7 16.49 6.76 14.60
C ARG A 7 15.61 7.41 13.53
N TRP A 8 16.23 8.09 12.56
CA TRP A 8 15.49 8.76 11.48
C TRP A 8 14.76 7.76 10.58
N GLN A 9 15.35 6.60 10.29
CA GLN A 9 14.69 5.53 9.54
C GLN A 9 13.44 5.01 10.25
N VAL A 10 13.51 4.83 11.57
CA VAL A 10 12.35 4.43 12.38
C VAL A 10 11.25 5.51 12.34
N GLU A 11 11.62 6.79 12.44
CA GLU A 11 10.66 7.91 12.34
C GLU A 11 9.99 7.96 10.96
N LEU A 12 10.77 7.80 9.87
CA LEU A 12 10.25 7.73 8.51
C LEU A 12 9.31 6.53 8.32
N PHE A 13 9.66 5.37 8.87
CA PHE A 13 8.79 4.19 8.84
C PHE A 13 7.45 4.46 9.52
N PHE A 14 7.46 5.00 10.75
CA PHE A 14 6.21 5.31 11.44
C PHE A 14 5.42 6.45 10.79
N LYS A 15 6.09 7.41 10.15
CA LYS A 15 5.44 8.44 9.33
C LYS A 15 4.71 7.80 8.15
N TRP A 16 5.39 6.92 7.43
CA TRP A 16 4.82 6.17 6.31
C TRP A 16 3.64 5.32 6.78
N LEU A 17 3.81 4.56 7.87
CA LEU A 17 2.78 3.69 8.43
C LEU A 17 1.50 4.46 8.77
N LYS A 18 1.62 5.59 9.46
CA LYS A 18 0.48 6.45 9.80
C LYS A 18 -0.21 7.04 8.56
N GLN A 19 0.55 7.41 7.53
CA GLN A 19 0.00 7.98 6.30
C GLN A 19 -0.79 6.94 5.48
N HIS A 20 -0.24 5.74 5.30
CA HIS A 20 -0.75 4.79 4.31
C HIS A 20 -1.73 3.77 4.89
N LEU A 21 -1.64 3.41 6.17
CA LEU A 21 -2.59 2.49 6.82
C LEU A 21 -3.86 3.19 7.37
N LYS A 22 -4.05 4.50 7.08
CA LYS A 22 -5.19 5.32 7.58
C LYS A 22 -5.53 5.01 9.05
N ILE A 23 -4.54 4.97 9.93
CA ILE A 23 -4.76 4.87 11.38
C ILE A 23 -5.33 6.23 11.84
N LYS A 24 -6.61 6.48 11.56
CA LYS A 24 -7.24 7.79 11.78
C LYS A 24 -7.52 8.05 13.26
N LYS A 25 -7.84 7.01 14.03
CA LYS A 25 -8.06 7.06 15.48
C LYS A 25 -7.71 5.71 16.10
N PHE A 26 -7.15 5.75 17.30
CA PHE A 26 -7.06 4.56 18.14
C PHE A 26 -8.46 4.22 18.65
N TRP A 27 -8.88 2.95 18.50
CA TRP A 27 -10.19 2.47 18.95
C TRP A 27 -10.29 2.28 20.47
N GLY A 28 -9.19 2.51 21.20
CA GLY A 28 -9.13 2.46 22.65
C GLY A 28 -7.95 3.28 23.15
N THR A 29 -8.09 3.87 24.32
CA THR A 29 -7.07 4.74 24.95
C THR A 29 -6.21 3.99 25.97
N THR A 30 -6.51 2.73 26.25
CA THR A 30 -5.71 1.90 27.16
C THR A 30 -4.38 1.53 26.50
N GLN A 31 -3.33 1.44 27.31
CA GLN A 31 -1.99 1.08 26.84
C GLN A 31 -1.97 -0.25 26.06
N ASN A 32 -2.76 -1.24 26.49
CA ASN A 32 -2.85 -2.51 25.80
C ASN A 32 -3.54 -2.40 24.43
N ALA A 33 -4.63 -1.63 24.34
CA ALA A 33 -5.34 -1.41 23.08
C ALA A 33 -4.43 -0.72 22.04
N VAL A 34 -3.65 0.27 22.48
CA VAL A 34 -2.67 0.96 21.62
C VAL A 34 -1.57 0.01 21.16
N ARG A 35 -1.02 -0.82 22.07
CA ARG A 35 0.00 -1.82 21.72
C ARG A 35 -0.49 -2.82 20.66
N ILE A 36 -1.69 -3.38 20.87
CA ILE A 36 -2.30 -4.33 19.91
C ILE A 36 -2.50 -3.67 18.54
N GLN A 37 -2.93 -2.40 18.50
CA GLN A 37 -3.10 -1.67 17.24
C GLN A 37 -1.78 -1.45 16.51
N ILE A 38 -0.71 -1.10 17.22
CA ILE A 38 0.63 -0.97 16.64
C ILE A 38 1.11 -2.32 16.10
N TYR A 39 0.98 -3.40 16.87
CA TYR A 39 1.37 -4.73 16.41
C TYR A 39 0.57 -5.16 15.18
N SER A 40 -0.74 -4.95 15.17
CA SER A 40 -1.59 -5.24 14.02
C SER A 40 -1.17 -4.46 12.77
N ALA A 41 -0.79 -3.19 12.91
CA ALA A 41 -0.35 -2.36 11.79
C ALA A 41 1.02 -2.84 11.24
N ILE A 42 1.93 -3.24 12.11
CA ILE A 42 3.21 -3.83 11.72
C ILE A 42 2.99 -5.17 11.00
N CYS A 43 2.12 -6.04 11.53
CA CYS A 43 1.76 -7.30 10.88
C CYS A 43 1.18 -7.08 9.48
N ALA A 44 0.26 -6.12 9.33
CA ALA A 44 -0.30 -5.77 8.03
C ALA A 44 0.78 -5.30 7.04
N TYR A 45 1.71 -4.45 7.48
CA TYR A 45 2.84 -4.04 6.65
C TYR A 45 3.72 -5.22 6.23
N CYS A 46 4.08 -6.10 7.17
CA CYS A 46 4.87 -7.29 6.88
C CYS A 46 4.20 -8.18 5.83
N LEU A 47 2.88 -8.39 5.94
CA LEU A 47 2.13 -9.16 4.94
C LEU A 47 2.19 -8.51 3.55
N VAL A 48 2.00 -7.20 3.45
CA VAL A 48 2.13 -6.48 2.17
C VAL A 48 3.54 -6.58 1.61
N ALA A 49 4.56 -6.46 2.46
CA ALA A 49 5.96 -6.59 2.05
C ALA A 49 6.29 -7.99 1.54
N ILE A 50 5.78 -9.05 2.20
CA ILE A 50 5.92 -10.44 1.75
C ILE A 50 5.25 -10.62 0.39
N VAL A 51 3.99 -10.17 0.22
CA VAL A 51 3.28 -10.26 -1.06
C VAL A 51 4.04 -9.52 -2.17
N GLN A 52 4.53 -8.32 -1.90
CA GLN A 52 5.32 -7.54 -2.86
C GLN A 52 6.60 -8.28 -3.28
N HIS A 53 7.29 -8.87 -2.31
CA HIS A 53 8.53 -9.61 -2.52
C HIS A 53 8.30 -10.90 -3.31
N ASP A 54 7.35 -11.74 -2.87
CA ASP A 54 7.07 -13.05 -3.47
C ASP A 54 6.54 -12.93 -4.90
N MET A 55 5.75 -11.88 -5.17
CA MET A 55 5.21 -11.61 -6.50
C MET A 55 6.14 -10.76 -7.38
N LYS A 56 7.33 -10.38 -6.87
CA LYS A 56 8.33 -9.55 -7.56
C LYS A 56 7.72 -8.30 -8.21
N LEU A 57 6.83 -7.62 -7.49
CA LEU A 57 6.13 -6.46 -8.02
C LEU A 57 7.07 -5.26 -8.05
N GLU A 58 7.25 -4.65 -9.23
CA GLU A 58 7.98 -3.38 -9.41
C GLU A 58 7.18 -2.15 -8.89
N ARG A 59 6.02 -2.40 -8.28
CA ARG A 59 5.13 -1.37 -7.73
C ARG A 59 5.62 -0.90 -6.36
N SER A 60 5.23 0.31 -6.00
CA SER A 60 5.47 0.79 -4.64
C SER A 60 4.66 -0.03 -3.62
N THR A 61 5.18 -0.19 -2.41
CA THR A 61 4.48 -0.90 -1.31
C THR A 61 3.10 -0.29 -1.03
N TYR A 62 2.95 1.01 -1.27
CA TYR A 62 1.66 1.69 -1.14
C TYR A 62 0.64 1.27 -2.19
N GLU A 63 1.03 1.17 -3.47
CA GLU A 63 0.12 0.71 -4.53
C GLU A 63 -0.33 -0.73 -4.27
N VAL A 64 0.60 -1.60 -3.83
CA VAL A 64 0.28 -2.97 -3.43
C VAL A 64 -0.73 -2.97 -2.28
N LEU A 65 -0.50 -2.15 -1.25
CA LEU A 65 -1.43 -1.98 -0.14
C LEU A 65 -2.81 -1.48 -0.61
N GLN A 66 -2.88 -0.50 -1.53
CA GLN A 66 -4.16 0.02 -2.05
C GLN A 66 -4.94 -1.03 -2.82
N ILE A 67 -4.27 -1.76 -3.71
CA ILE A 67 -4.86 -2.84 -4.50
C ILE A 67 -5.43 -3.90 -3.56
N LEU A 68 -4.65 -4.35 -2.58
CA LEU A 68 -5.10 -5.31 -1.56
C LEU A 68 -6.26 -4.77 -0.72
N SER A 69 -6.24 -3.48 -0.37
CA SER A 69 -7.31 -2.85 0.42
C SER A 69 -8.64 -2.80 -0.33
N ILE A 70 -8.61 -2.53 -1.64
CA ILE A 70 -9.81 -2.50 -2.49
C ILE A 70 -10.34 -3.92 -2.72
N SER A 71 -9.43 -4.89 -2.82
CA SER A 71 -9.75 -6.29 -3.09
C SER A 71 -9.84 -7.17 -1.85
N LEU A 72 -9.96 -6.59 -0.65
CA LEU A 72 -9.89 -7.36 0.61
C LEU A 72 -10.98 -8.43 0.73
N THR A 73 -12.15 -8.18 0.14
CA THR A 73 -13.29 -9.11 0.10
C THR A 73 -13.37 -9.92 -1.20
N ASP A 74 -12.44 -9.69 -2.12
CA ASP A 74 -12.37 -10.38 -3.40
C ASP A 74 -11.77 -11.78 -3.19
N LYS A 75 -12.35 -12.78 -3.84
CA LYS A 75 -11.88 -14.18 -3.79
C LYS A 75 -10.93 -14.51 -4.94
N THR A 76 -10.64 -13.56 -5.82
CA THR A 76 -9.69 -13.77 -6.91
C THR A 76 -8.29 -14.06 -6.37
N ASN A 77 -7.60 -15.01 -7.01
CA ASN A 77 -6.21 -15.30 -6.68
C ASN A 77 -5.34 -14.04 -6.84
N LEU A 78 -4.40 -13.84 -5.92
CA LEU A 78 -3.50 -12.68 -5.89
C LEU A 78 -2.79 -12.46 -7.24
N THR A 79 -2.34 -13.53 -7.90
CA THR A 79 -1.70 -13.47 -9.23
C THR A 79 -2.60 -12.78 -10.25
N ASN A 80 -3.83 -13.28 -10.42
CA ASN A 80 -4.81 -12.73 -11.35
C ASN A 80 -5.19 -11.28 -11.02
N LEU A 81 -5.21 -10.94 -9.73
CA LEU A 81 -5.57 -9.62 -9.23
C LEU A 81 -4.51 -8.59 -9.58
N PHE A 82 -3.24 -8.90 -9.36
CA PHE A 82 -2.13 -8.04 -9.73
C PHE A 82 -1.88 -7.99 -11.24
N ASP A 83 -2.12 -9.09 -11.96
CA ASP A 83 -2.09 -9.10 -13.44
C ASP A 83 -3.15 -8.17 -14.02
N LYS A 84 -4.40 -8.25 -13.53
CA LYS A 84 -5.46 -7.31 -13.91
C LYS A 84 -5.09 -5.86 -13.59
N ALA A 85 -4.44 -5.61 -12.45
CA ALA A 85 -3.97 -4.28 -12.09
C ALA A 85 -2.85 -3.78 -13.03
N LYS A 86 -1.96 -4.67 -13.51
CA LYS A 86 -0.94 -4.36 -14.51
C LYS A 86 -1.56 -3.87 -15.82
N PHE A 87 -2.53 -4.61 -16.36
CA PHE A 87 -3.23 -4.25 -17.60
C PHE A 87 -3.96 -2.90 -17.54
N LYS A 88 -4.55 -2.55 -16.40
CA LYS A 88 -5.26 -1.28 -16.26
C LYS A 88 -4.32 -0.07 -16.35
N ASN A 89 -3.14 -0.16 -15.73
CA ASN A 89 -2.15 0.91 -15.77
C ASN A 89 -1.52 1.10 -17.16
N ASP A 90 -1.30 0.01 -17.91
CA ASP A 90 -0.75 0.10 -19.27
C ASP A 90 -1.77 0.71 -20.25
N LYS A 91 -3.06 0.44 -20.06
CA LYS A 91 -4.14 1.05 -20.84
C LYS A 91 -4.29 2.55 -20.56
N ASP A 92 -4.07 2.97 -19.31
CA ASP A 92 -4.06 4.40 -18.94
C ASP A 92 -2.80 5.13 -19.46
N ARG A 93 -1.70 4.42 -19.75
CA ARG A 93 -0.51 4.97 -20.46
C ARG A 93 -0.64 4.95 -21.98
N CYS A 94 -1.45 4.06 -22.54
CA CYS A 94 -1.71 3.92 -23.98
C CYS A 94 -3.09 4.48 -24.36
N GLY A 95 -3.45 5.62 -23.76
CA GLY A 95 -4.75 6.27 -23.90
C GLY A 95 -4.65 7.78 -24.14
N SER A 96 -3.56 8.28 -24.71
CA SER A 96 -3.53 9.63 -25.30
C SER A 96 -3.93 9.57 -26.77
N SER A 97 -5.18 9.19 -27.01
CA SER A 97 -5.87 9.55 -28.24
C SER A 97 -7.24 10.02 -27.78
N GLU A 98 -7.26 11.18 -27.12
CA GLU A 98 -8.48 11.97 -27.02
C GLU A 98 -9.05 12.10 -28.44
N PRO A 99 -10.31 11.73 -28.70
CA PRO A 99 -10.97 12.22 -29.89
C PRO A 99 -11.06 13.73 -29.70
N ASN A 100 -10.35 14.50 -30.53
CA ASN A 100 -10.48 15.95 -30.59
C ASN A 100 -11.95 16.31 -30.78
N LEU A 101 -12.62 16.68 -29.69
CA LEU A 101 -14.04 17.10 -29.68
C LEU A 101 -14.22 18.52 -30.26
N PHE A 102 -13.12 19.20 -30.56
CA PHE A 102 -13.10 20.48 -31.25
C PHE A 102 -12.14 20.39 -32.44
N ASN A 103 -12.61 19.80 -33.54
CA ASN A 103 -12.09 20.12 -34.87
C ASN A 103 -13.08 21.11 -35.48
N PHE A 104 -12.72 22.40 -35.44
CA PHE A 104 -13.29 23.47 -36.26
C PHE A 104 -12.17 24.04 -37.12
#